data_AF-A0A918RIQ6-F1
#
_entry.id   AF-A0A918RIQ6-F1
#
_cell.length_a   1.000
_cell.length_b   1.000
_cell.length_c   1.000
_cell.angle_alpha   90.00
_cell.angle_beta   90.00
_cell.angle_gamma   90.00
#
_symmetry.space_group_name_H-M   'P 1'
#
loop_
_entity.id
_entity.type
_entity.pdbx_description
1 polymer ?
#
loop_
_entity_poly.entity_id
_entity_poly.type
_entity_poly.pdbx_seq_one_letter_code
_entity_poly.pdbx_strand_id
1 'polypeptide(L)'
;MQLTLSLNLAELEAGQVVLEAELKNNGQESVELLPWNTPMEATLLGDLYRITHDAAVDAQALPYLGRMVKRAAPEVDDYVVLKAGEVLRNTQRLSEGYSFCANRAYRLEYIGVFVSRDNNVVPTRNNILNFTTGPSFPQC
;
A
#
# COMPACT_ATOMS: atom_id res chain seq x y z
N MET A 1 13.84 5.18 -5.40
CA MET A 1 12.62 5.78 -4.85
C MET A 1 12.53 5.51 -3.36
N GLN A 2 11.82 6.36 -2.64
CA GLN A 2 11.44 6.13 -1.24
C GLN A 2 9.92 6.13 -1.13
N LEU A 3 9.34 4.99 -0.72
CA LEU A 3 7.96 4.87 -0.31
C LEU A 3 7.90 5.00 1.22
N THR A 4 7.04 5.85 1.72
CA THR A 4 6.70 5.96 3.13
C THR A 4 5.24 5.62 3.29
N LEU A 5 4.95 4.67 4.17
CA LEU A 5 3.60 4.27 4.55
C LEU A 5 3.33 4.73 5.98
N SER A 6 2.14 5.25 6.23
CA SER A 6 1.62 5.61 7.55
C SER A 6 0.14 5.25 7.65
N LEU A 7 -0.38 5.15 8.87
CA LEU A 7 -1.81 4.94 9.10
C LEU A 7 -2.49 6.26 9.44
N ASN A 8 -3.70 6.45 8.93
CA ASN A 8 -4.57 7.50 9.42
C ASN A 8 -5.10 7.11 10.81
N LEU A 9 -4.64 7.80 11.85
CA LEU A 9 -4.96 7.45 13.23
C LEU A 9 -6.45 7.64 13.59
N ALA A 10 -7.09 8.67 13.02
CA ALA A 10 -8.51 8.93 13.27
C ALA A 10 -9.39 7.81 12.67
N GLU A 11 -9.07 7.35 11.47
CA GLU A 11 -9.76 6.20 10.86
C GLU A 11 -9.49 4.91 11.65
N LEU A 12 -8.26 4.72 12.14
CA LEU A 12 -7.90 3.58 12.99
C LEU A 12 -8.73 3.54 14.27
N GLU A 13 -8.89 4.68 14.95
CA GLU A 13 -9.78 4.81 16.11
C GLU A 13 -11.24 4.54 15.76
N ALA A 14 -11.68 4.94 14.56
CA ALA A 14 -13.02 4.69 14.04
C ALA A 14 -13.26 3.24 13.56
N GLY A 15 -12.30 2.32 13.73
CA GLY A 15 -12.46 0.91 13.36
C GLY A 15 -12.15 0.62 11.90
N GLN A 16 -11.34 1.47 11.26
CA GLN A 16 -10.95 1.37 9.85
C GLN A 16 -9.44 1.44 9.70
N VAL A 17 -8.85 0.55 8.90
CA VAL A 17 -7.43 0.66 8.56
C VAL A 17 -7.32 1.41 7.24
N VAL A 18 -6.92 2.67 7.34
CA VAL A 18 -6.65 3.55 6.18
C VAL A 18 -5.16 3.85 6.12
N LEU A 19 -4.55 3.50 4.99
CA LEU A 19 -3.13 3.65 4.71
C LEU A 19 -2.91 4.94 3.92
N GLU A 20 -1.99 5.76 4.38
CA GLU A 20 -1.47 6.92 3.68
C GLU A 20 -0.10 6.56 3.11
N ALA A 21 0.10 6.81 1.82
CA ALA A 21 1.30 6.48 1.11
C ALA A 21 1.92 7.74 0.50
N GLU A 22 3.22 7.91 0.70
CA GLU A 22 4.02 8.95 0.07
C GLU A 22 5.14 8.29 -0.75
N LEU A 23 5.15 8.49 -2.07
CA LEU A 23 6.21 8.05 -2.96
C LEU A 23 7.05 9.25 -3.39
N LYS A 24 8.29 9.29 -2.91
CA LYS A 24 9.26 10.34 -3.25
C LYS A 24 10.25 9.87 -4.31
N ASN A 25 10.38 10.67 -5.36
CA ASN A 25 11.50 10.57 -6.29
C ASN A 25 12.74 11.23 -5.68
N ASN A 26 13.62 10.40 -5.11
CA ASN A 26 14.92 10.80 -4.58
C ASN A 26 16.06 10.74 -5.61
N GLY A 27 15.76 10.49 -6.89
CA GLY A 27 16.71 10.52 -8.00
C GLY A 27 16.88 11.93 -8.57
N GLN A 28 17.67 12.03 -9.64
CA GLN A 28 17.94 13.28 -10.35
C GLN A 28 17.13 13.43 -11.65
N GLU A 29 16.43 12.39 -12.07
CA GLU A 29 15.65 12.35 -13.30
C GLU A 29 14.17 12.10 -13.01
N SER A 30 13.31 12.53 -13.92
CA SER A 30 11.88 12.20 -13.88
C SER A 30 11.67 10.72 -14.18
N VAL A 31 10.68 10.10 -13.55
CA VAL A 31 10.31 8.70 -13.79
C VAL A 31 8.82 8.63 -14.13
N GLU A 32 8.48 7.95 -15.22
CA GLU A 32 7.09 7.61 -15.56
C GLU A 32 6.73 6.26 -14.92
N LEU A 33 5.78 6.26 -13.98
CA LEU A 33 5.42 5.09 -13.18
C LEU A 33 4.00 4.65 -13.45
N LEU A 34 3.78 3.34 -13.56
CA LEU A 34 2.43 2.79 -13.56
C LEU A 34 1.90 2.78 -12.12
N PRO A 35 0.80 3.48 -11.80
CA PRO A 35 0.26 3.52 -10.44
C PRO A 35 -0.50 2.23 -10.07
N TRP A 36 -0.91 1.44 -11.06
CA TRP A 36 -1.71 0.23 -10.86
C TRP A 36 -0.99 -0.81 -10.02
N ASN A 37 -1.75 -1.50 -9.16
CA ASN A 37 -1.22 -2.54 -8.29
C ASN A 37 -0.05 -2.01 -7.43
N THR A 38 -0.15 -0.73 -7.01
CA THR A 38 0.76 -0.09 -6.07
C THR A 38 -0.04 0.71 -5.04
N PRO A 39 0.60 1.20 -3.97
CA PRO A 39 -0.04 2.11 -3.01
C PRO A 39 -0.49 3.45 -3.63
N MET A 40 -0.09 3.75 -4.88
CA MET A 40 -0.48 4.97 -5.59
C MET A 40 -1.80 4.82 -6.36
N GLU A 41 -2.41 3.63 -6.38
CA GLU A 41 -3.76 3.42 -6.90
C GLU A 41 -4.79 3.76 -5.81
N ALA A 42 -5.70 4.71 -6.04
CA ALA A 42 -6.64 5.16 -5.00
C ALA A 42 -7.51 4.03 -4.42
N THR A 43 -7.89 3.06 -5.24
CA THR A 43 -8.65 1.89 -4.81
C THR A 43 -7.73 0.70 -4.62
N LEU A 44 -7.93 -0.06 -3.54
CA LEU A 44 -7.22 -1.32 -3.32
C LEU A 44 -7.80 -2.41 -4.24
N LEU A 45 -7.10 -2.67 -5.35
CA LEU A 45 -7.55 -3.58 -6.41
C LEU A 45 -6.64 -4.80 -6.63
N GLY A 46 -5.86 -5.17 -5.61
CA GLY A 46 -4.95 -6.30 -5.63
C GLY A 46 -4.35 -6.60 -4.26
N ASP A 47 -3.72 -7.77 -4.15
CA ASP A 47 -3.02 -8.21 -2.94
C ASP A 47 -1.59 -7.65 -2.93
N LEU A 48 -1.44 -6.46 -2.33
CA LEU A 48 -0.20 -5.69 -2.33
C LEU A 48 0.58 -5.77 -1.03
N TYR A 49 -0.05 -6.32 0.01
CA TYR A 49 0.42 -6.22 1.38
C TYR A 49 0.48 -7.59 2.03
N ARG A 50 1.64 -7.89 2.59
CA ARG A 50 1.76 -8.98 3.55
C ARG A 50 1.41 -8.42 4.93
N ILE A 51 0.25 -8.82 5.45
CA ILE A 51 -0.23 -8.42 6.77
C ILE A 51 -0.27 -9.65 7.67
N THR A 52 0.43 -9.66 8.78
CA THR A 52 0.46 -10.80 9.72
C THR A 52 -0.04 -10.40 11.11
N HIS A 53 -0.60 -11.38 11.83
CA HIS A 53 -0.87 -11.25 13.26
C HIS A 53 0.42 -11.28 14.09
N ASP A 54 0.38 -10.64 15.26
CA ASP A 54 1.38 -10.77 16.34
C ASP A 54 2.81 -10.32 15.98
N ALA A 55 2.95 -9.57 14.88
CA ALA A 55 4.20 -9.02 14.36
C ALA A 55 5.34 -10.03 14.10
N ALA A 56 5.07 -11.34 14.22
CA ALA A 56 6.03 -12.39 13.92
C ALA A 56 6.26 -12.49 12.40
N VAL A 57 7.52 -12.72 12.02
CA VAL A 57 7.96 -12.80 10.61
C VAL A 57 7.43 -14.04 9.90
N ASP A 58 7.20 -15.12 10.64
CA ASP A 58 6.72 -16.42 10.13
C ASP A 58 5.22 -16.64 10.34
N ALA A 59 4.49 -15.63 10.82
CA ALA A 59 3.05 -15.74 11.02
C ALA A 59 2.30 -15.81 9.69
N GLN A 60 1.17 -16.54 9.69
CA GLN A 60 0.30 -16.63 8.53
C GLN A 60 -0.25 -15.25 8.17
N ALA A 61 -0.14 -14.88 6.88
CA ALA A 61 -0.67 -13.62 6.39
C ALA A 61 -2.20 -13.65 6.31
N LEU A 62 -2.82 -12.50 6.56
CA LEU A 62 -4.24 -12.29 6.30
C LEU A 62 -4.51 -12.51 4.81
N PRO A 63 -5.58 -13.25 4.46
CA PRO A 63 -5.98 -13.38 3.06
C PRO A 63 -6.50 -12.04 2.55
N TYR A 64 -6.18 -11.71 1.31
CA TYR A 64 -6.85 -10.64 0.58
C TYR A 64 -8.25 -11.10 0.16
N LEU A 65 -9.25 -10.31 0.53
CA LEU A 65 -10.68 -10.56 0.28
C LEU A 65 -11.30 -9.51 -0.65
N GLY A 66 -10.50 -8.53 -1.08
CA GLY A 66 -10.97 -7.42 -1.89
C GLY A 66 -11.11 -7.74 -3.37
N ARG A 67 -11.46 -6.72 -4.15
CA ARG A 67 -11.63 -6.83 -5.60
C ARG A 67 -10.28 -6.99 -6.29
N MET A 68 -10.18 -7.91 -7.24
CA MET A 68 -9.05 -7.98 -8.16
C MET A 68 -9.50 -7.61 -9.56
N VAL A 69 -8.71 -6.80 -10.26
CA VAL A 69 -9.04 -6.35 -11.62
C VAL A 69 -8.03 -6.88 -12.64
N LYS A 70 -8.56 -7.40 -13.75
CA LYS A 70 -7.78 -7.68 -14.94
C LYS A 70 -7.82 -6.46 -15.86
N ARG A 71 -6.65 -6.00 -16.32
CA ARG A 71 -6.50 -4.83 -17.18
C ARG A 71 -5.90 -5.23 -18.53
N ALA A 72 -6.14 -4.40 -19.55
CA ALA A 72 -5.38 -4.47 -20.79
C ALA A 72 -3.92 -4.03 -20.54
N ALA A 73 -3.08 -4.10 -21.58
CA ALA A 73 -1.77 -3.47 -21.50
C ALA A 73 -1.94 -1.97 -21.25
N PRO A 74 -1.13 -1.36 -20.36
CA PRO A 74 -1.22 0.07 -20.08
C PRO A 74 -0.88 0.88 -21.33
N GLU A 75 -1.61 1.97 -21.52
CA GLU A 75 -1.35 3.00 -22.53
C GLU A 75 -0.51 4.13 -21.93
N VAL A 76 -0.05 5.07 -22.76
CA VAL A 76 0.81 6.17 -22.32
C VAL A 76 0.17 7.01 -21.22
N ASP A 77 -1.15 7.21 -21.31
CA ASP A 77 -1.92 8.04 -20.37
C ASP A 77 -2.18 7.34 -19.02
N ASP A 78 -1.85 6.04 -18.90
CA ASP A 78 -1.95 5.31 -17.63
C ASP A 78 -0.75 5.55 -16.70
N TYR A 79 0.32 6.15 -17.22
CA TYR A 79 1.55 6.43 -16.47
C TYR A 79 1.51 7.81 -15.81
N VAL A 80 2.01 7.86 -14.59
CA VAL A 80 2.18 9.12 -13.84
C VAL A 80 3.64 9.55 -13.92
N VAL A 81 3.87 10.78 -14.36
CA VAL A 81 5.20 11.40 -14.34
C VAL A 81 5.51 11.89 -12.93
N LEU A 82 6.58 11.38 -12.34
CA LEU A 82 7.11 11.83 -11.05
C LEU A 82 8.48 12.50 -11.25
N LYS A 83 8.53 13.82 -11.16
CA LYS A 83 9.76 14.60 -11.38
C LYS A 83 10.79 14.35 -10.29
N ALA A 84 12.05 14.67 -10.57
CA ALA A 84 13.12 14.63 -9.57
C ALA A 84 12.76 15.48 -8.35
N GLY A 85 12.85 14.89 -7.15
CA GLY A 85 12.48 15.54 -5.89
C GLY A 85 10.98 15.57 -5.57
N GLU A 86 10.11 15.23 -6.51
CA GLU A 86 8.66 15.27 -6.34
C GLU A 86 8.15 14.15 -5.42
N VAL A 87 7.02 14.43 -4.75
CA VAL A 87 6.33 13.49 -3.86
C VAL A 87 4.91 13.29 -4.36
N LEU A 88 4.58 12.06 -4.72
CA LEU A 88 3.21 11.63 -4.99
C LEU A 88 2.60 11.08 -3.70
N ARG A 89 1.32 11.39 -3.46
CA ARG A 89 0.58 10.95 -2.28
C ARG A 89 -0.69 10.24 -2.67
N ASN A 90 -1.06 9.24 -1.90
CA ASN A 90 -2.33 8.56 -2.07
C ASN A 90 -2.81 7.96 -0.73
N THR A 91 -4.11 7.65 -0.67
CA THR A 91 -4.74 7.00 0.47
C THR A 91 -5.47 5.74 -0.01
N GLN A 92 -5.32 4.64 0.72
CA GLN A 92 -6.00 3.37 0.45
C GLN A 92 -6.70 2.84 1.71
N ARG A 93 -7.95 2.40 1.57
CA ARG A 93 -8.70 1.78 2.66
C ARG A 93 -8.44 0.26 2.68
N LEU A 94 -7.50 -0.19 3.52
CA LEU A 94 -7.22 -1.62 3.71
C LEU A 94 -8.40 -2.37 4.31
N SER A 95 -9.26 -1.65 5.04
CA SER A 95 -10.66 -1.97 5.40
C SER A 95 -11.42 -2.78 4.34
N GLU A 96 -11.24 -2.42 3.07
CA GLU A 96 -12.01 -2.98 1.95
C GLU A 96 -11.46 -4.31 1.42
N GLY A 97 -10.21 -4.65 1.77
CA GLY A 97 -9.51 -5.81 1.22
C GLY A 97 -9.04 -6.82 2.27
N TYR A 98 -8.98 -6.45 3.54
CA TYR A 98 -8.51 -7.31 4.62
C TYR A 98 -9.44 -7.20 5.84
N SER A 99 -9.61 -8.32 6.55
CA SER A 99 -10.39 -8.36 7.79
C SER A 99 -9.50 -8.17 9.00
N PHE A 100 -9.78 -7.12 9.78
CA PHE A 100 -9.09 -6.81 11.02
C PHE A 100 -10.00 -7.07 12.23
N CYS A 101 -9.40 -7.57 13.30
CA CYS A 101 -10.06 -7.93 14.55
C CYS A 101 -9.77 -6.89 15.62
N ALA A 102 -10.65 -6.72 16.60
CA ALA A 102 -10.43 -5.86 17.75
C ALA A 102 -9.25 -6.28 18.61
N ASN A 103 -8.55 -5.29 19.16
CA ASN A 103 -7.49 -5.47 20.16
C ASN A 103 -6.37 -6.43 19.72
N ARG A 104 -6.01 -6.41 18.44
CA ARG A 104 -4.94 -7.26 17.88
C ARG A 104 -3.80 -6.43 17.31
N ALA A 105 -2.58 -6.95 17.47
CA ALA A 105 -1.39 -6.39 16.86
C ALA A 105 -1.19 -6.95 15.44
N TYR A 106 -0.76 -6.08 14.54
CA TYR A 106 -0.52 -6.38 13.13
C TYR A 106 0.82 -5.82 12.68
N ARG A 107 1.46 -6.56 11.78
CA ARG A 107 2.61 -6.11 10.99
C ARG A 107 2.21 -6.06 9.54
N LEU A 108 2.45 -4.93 8.89
CA LEU A 108 2.16 -4.69 7.47
C LEU A 108 3.45 -4.38 6.72
N GLU A 109 3.59 -5.05 5.58
CA GLU A 109 4.69 -4.85 4.65
C GLU A 109 4.15 -4.79 3.21
N TYR A 110 4.60 -3.79 2.45
CA TYR A 110 4.34 -3.75 1.02
C TYR A 110 5.27 -4.71 0.29
N ILE A 111 4.70 -5.61 -0.52
CA ILE A 111 5.42 -6.67 -1.24
C ILE A 111 5.39 -6.49 -2.77
N GLY A 112 4.73 -5.45 -3.26
CA GLY A 112 4.66 -5.14 -4.68
C GLY A 112 5.92 -4.46 -5.21
N VAL A 113 5.87 -4.11 -6.50
CA VAL A 113 6.93 -3.38 -7.20
C VAL A 113 6.37 -2.19 -7.95
N PHE A 114 7.18 -1.15 -8.12
CA PHE A 114 6.89 -0.09 -9.07
C PHE A 114 7.54 -0.41 -10.39
N VAL A 115 6.81 -0.24 -11.49
CA VAL A 115 7.32 -0.45 -12.85
C VAL A 115 7.30 0.87 -13.61
N SER A 116 8.38 1.14 -14.34
CA SER A 116 8.44 2.28 -15.24
C SER A 116 7.72 1.99 -16.56
N ARG A 117 7.52 3.03 -17.37
CA ARG A 117 7.01 2.92 -18.74
C ARG A 117 7.81 1.95 -19.60
N ASP A 118 9.12 1.92 -19.44
CA ASP A 118 10.01 1.00 -20.15
C ASP A 118 9.99 -0.43 -19.57
N ASN A 119 9.00 -0.75 -18.73
CA ASN A 119 8.82 -2.03 -18.05
C ASN A 119 10.00 -2.44 -17.15
N ASN A 120 10.75 -1.45 -16.66
CA ASN A 120 11.83 -1.67 -15.70
C ASN A 120 11.30 -1.58 -14.27
N VAL A 121 11.73 -2.50 -13.40
CA VAL A 121 11.45 -2.38 -11.97
C VAL A 121 12.20 -1.17 -11.41
N VAL A 122 11.47 -0.30 -10.73
CA VAL A 122 12.02 0.89 -10.09
C VAL A 122 12.38 0.55 -8.64
N PRO A 123 13.67 0.53 -8.26
CA PRO A 123 14.08 0.19 -6.91
C PRO A 123 13.48 1.16 -5.89
N THR A 124 12.67 0.61 -4.99
CA THR A 124 11.90 1.38 -4.01
C THR A 124 12.16 0.84 -2.62
N ARG A 125 12.63 1.71 -1.73
CA ARG A 125 12.73 1.40 -0.30
C ARG A 125 11.41 1.74 0.36
N ASN A 126 10.94 0.88 1.27
CA ASN A 126 9.72 1.06 2.03
C ASN A 126 9.97 0.76 3.52
N ASN A 127 9.10 1.30 4.37
CA ASN A 127 9.05 0.96 5.79
C ASN A 127 8.06 -0.18 6.05
N ILE A 128 8.27 -0.86 7.18
CA ILE A 128 7.30 -1.79 7.76
C ILE A 128 6.47 -1.03 8.78
N LEU A 129 5.17 -1.31 8.83
CA LEU A 129 4.27 -0.76 9.83
C LEU A 129 3.91 -1.82 10.86
N ASN A 130 3.94 -1.44 12.14
CA ASN A 130 3.39 -2.22 13.23
C ASN A 130 2.31 -1.38 13.90
N PHE A 131 1.14 -1.95 14.13
CA PHE A 131 0.02 -1.25 14.74
C PHE A 131 -0.89 -2.19 15.52
N THR A 132 -1.68 -1.63 16.42
CA THR A 132 -2.69 -2.38 17.19
C THR A 132 -4.06 -1.79 16.91
N THR A 133 -5.03 -2.64 16.65
CA THR A 133 -6.43 -2.24 16.47
C THR A 133 -7.12 -2.01 17.81
N GLY A 134 -8.06 -1.07 17.84
CA GLY A 134 -8.85 -0.76 19.03
C GLY A 134 -10.12 -1.61 19.18
N PRO A 135 -10.97 -1.28 20.18
CA PRO A 135 -12.23 -1.97 20.43
C PRO A 135 -13.34 -1.65 19.40
N SER A 136 -13.16 -0.64 18.55
CA SER A 136 -14.08 -0.25 17.49
C SER A 136 -14.11 -1.22 16.31
N PHE A 137 -13.15 -2.15 16.24
CA PHE A 137 -13.11 -3.21 15.24
C PHE A 137 -14.04 -4.39 15.61
N PRO A 138 -14.42 -5.25 14.65
CA PRO A 138 -15.17 -6.47 14.92
C PRO A 138 -14.44 -7.43 15.86
N GLN A 139 -15.18 -8.14 16.69
CA GLN A 139 -14.63 -9.24 17.49
C GLN A 139 -14.39 -10.46 16.58
N CYS A 140 -13.26 -11.11 16.79
CA CYS A 140 -12.88 -12.41 16.27
C CYS A 140 -12.51 -13.28 17.48
#